data_AF-A0A2W1JHG9-F1
#
_entry.id   AF-A0A2W1JHG9-F1
#
_cell.length_a   1.000
_cell.length_b   1.000
_cell.length_c   1.000
_cell.angle_alpha   90.00
_cell.angle_beta   90.00
_cell.angle_gamma   90.00
#
_symmetry.space_group_name_H-M   'P 1'
#
loop_
_entity.id
_entity.type
_entity.pdbx_description
1 polymer ?
#
loop_
_entity_poly.entity_id
_entity_poly.type
_entity_poly.pdbx_seq_one_letter_code
_entity_poly.pdbx_strand_id
1 'polypeptide(L)' 'MPDQIEERVALLEAEVARLKTKVEDSASSRPWWEKITGTFANNPAYDEAMHLGQEYRKSLRPGSSESPAS' A
#
# COMPACT_ATOMS: atom_id res chain seq x y z
N MET A 1 -28.59 28.90 -22.66
CA MET A 1 -27.35 29.40 -23.27
C MET A 1 -26.44 28.20 -23.41
N PRO A 2 -26.29 27.64 -24.62
CA PRO A 2 -25.38 26.54 -24.88
C PRO A 2 -24.00 26.89 -24.32
N ASP A 3 -23.45 28.02 -24.76
CA ASP A 3 -22.07 28.50 -24.54
C ASP A 3 -21.49 28.35 -23.11
N GLN A 4 -22.35 28.40 -22.08
CA GLN A 4 -21.93 28.23 -20.69
C GLN A 4 -21.54 26.78 -20.36
N ILE A 5 -22.13 25.81 -21.05
CA ILE A 5 -21.81 24.39 -20.87
C ILE A 5 -20.51 24.05 -21.60
N GLU A 6 -20.31 24.49 -22.85
CA GLU A 6 -19.07 24.24 -23.57
C GLU A 6 -17.88 24.89 -22.87
N GLU A 7 -18.03 26.10 -22.32
CA GLU A 7 -16.98 26.74 -21.52
C GLU A 7 -16.63 25.93 -20.27
N ARG A 8 -17.64 25.45 -19.53
CA ARG A 8 -17.42 24.60 -18.35
C ARG A 8 -16.79 23.26 -18.71
N VAL A 9 -17.17 22.67 -19.85
CA VAL A 9 -16.59 21.42 -20.35
C VAL A 9 -15.14 21.64 -20.75
N ALA A 10 -14.80 22.71 -21.46
CA ALA A 10 -13.43 23.05 -21.84
C ALA A 10 -12.52 23.23 -20.61
N LEU A 11 -13.03 23.88 -19.54
CA LEU A 11 -12.31 24.01 -18.27
C LEU A 11 -12.07 22.65 -17.61
N LEU A 12 -13.07 21.76 -17.61
CA LEU A 12 -12.94 20.41 -17.07
C LEU A 12 -11.96 19.56 -17.89
N GLU A 13 -12.00 19.65 -19.22
CA GLU A 13 -11.08 18.94 -20.11
C GLU A 13 -9.63 19.36 -19.87
N ALA A 14 -9.38 20.68 -19.72
CA ALA A 14 -8.06 21.21 -19.40
C ALA A 14 -7.56 20.71 -18.02
N GLU A 15 -8.43 20.68 -17.01
CA GLU A 15 -8.08 20.21 -15.68
C GLU A 15 -7.84 18.70 -15.64
N VAL A 16 -8.65 17.92 -16.37
CA VAL A 16 -8.44 16.48 -16.52
C VAL A 16 -7.11 16.19 -17.22
N ALA A 17 -6.77 16.94 -18.27
CA ALA A 17 -5.48 16.80 -18.94
C ALA A 17 -4.32 17.07 -17.97
N ARG A 18 -4.41 18.15 -17.17
CA ARG A 18 -3.42 18.49 -16.15
C ARG A 18 -3.26 17.39 -15.08
N LEU A 19 -4.36 16.80 -14.63
CA LEU A 19 -4.34 15.71 -13.65
C LEU A 19 -3.71 14.43 -14.22
N LYS A 20 -4.01 14.08 -15.49
CA LYS A 20 -3.42 12.92 -16.17
C LYS A 20 -1.91 13.04 -16.26
N THR A 21 -1.39 14.20 -16.70
CA THR A 21 0.06 14.45 -16.76
C THR A 21 0.73 14.24 -15.39
N LYS A 22 0.15 14.77 -14.31
CA LYS A 22 0.68 14.58 -12.95
C LYS A 22 0.72 13.12 -12.51
N VAL A 23 -0.31 12.34 -12.86
CA VAL A 23 -0.37 10.91 -12.54
C VAL A 23 0.66 10.13 -13.34
N GLU A 24 0.79 10.41 -14.64
CA GLU A 24 1.79 9.77 -15.53
C GLU A 24 3.23 10.09 -15.11
N ASP A 25 3.50 11.33 -14.68
CA ASP A 25 4.78 11.74 -14.11
C ASP A 25 5.09 10.95 -12.83
N SER A 26 4.09 10.70 -11.98
CA SER A 26 4.27 9.87 -10.77
C SER A 26 4.43 8.38 -11.07
N ALA A 27 3.84 7.90 -12.17
CA ALA A 27 3.90 6.51 -12.61
C ALA A 27 5.23 6.17 -13.32
N SER A 28 5.97 7.19 -13.78
CA SER A 28 7.28 7.01 -14.43
C SER A 28 8.40 6.60 -13.48
N SER A 29 8.18 6.62 -12.17
CA SER A 29 9.11 6.03 -11.19
C SER A 29 8.70 4.59 -10.89
N ARG A 30 9.67 3.66 -10.88
CA ARG A 30 9.44 2.27 -10.46
C ARG A 30 8.54 2.24 -9.21
N PRO A 31 7.49 1.41 -9.17
CA PRO A 31 6.65 1.28 -7.99
C PRO A 31 7.49 1.10 -6.73
N TRP A 32 7.09 1.74 -5.62
CA TRP A 32 7.87 1.70 -4.39
C TRP A 32 8.14 0.27 -3.90
N TRP A 33 7.21 -0.67 -4.15
CA TRP A 33 7.37 -2.08 -3.80
C TRP A 33 8.48 -2.76 -4.61
N GLU A 34 8.68 -2.39 -5.88
CA GLU A 34 9.83 -2.86 -6.67
C GLU A 34 11.15 -2.34 -6.10
N LYS A 35 11.16 -1.12 -5.56
CA LYS A 35 12.36 -0.53 -4.94
C LYS A 35 12.81 -1.25 -3.67
N ILE A 36 11.88 -1.87 -2.94
CA ILE A 36 12.13 -2.54 -1.65
C ILE A 36 12.11 -4.06 -1.74
N THR A 37 11.77 -4.62 -2.90
CA THR A 37 11.77 -6.07 -3.11
C THR A 37 13.19 -6.61 -2.97
N GLY A 38 13.37 -7.62 -2.12
CA GLY A 38 14.68 -8.26 -1.89
C GLY A 38 15.58 -7.56 -0.87
N THR A 39 15.15 -6.44 -0.26
CA THR A 39 15.94 -5.74 0.80
C THR A 39 16.37 -6.67 1.95
N PHE A 40 15.55 -7.67 2.27
CA PHE A 40 15.83 -8.65 3.33
C PHE A 40 16.16 -10.04 2.78
N ALA A 41 16.44 -10.17 1.48
CA ALA A 41 16.77 -11.46 0.89
C ALA A 41 18.02 -12.05 1.57
N ASN A 42 17.89 -13.30 2.03
CA ASN A 42 18.95 -14.05 2.72
C ASN A 42 19.46 -13.36 4.01
N ASN A 43 18.67 -12.49 4.64
CA ASN A 43 19.04 -11.90 5.92
C ASN A 43 18.55 -12.78 7.08
N PRO A 44 19.44 -13.47 7.82
CA PRO A 44 19.02 -14.39 8.89
C PRO A 44 18.29 -13.70 10.04
N ALA A 45 18.56 -12.41 10.28
CA ALA A 45 17.85 -11.64 11.31
C ALA A 45 16.38 -11.37 10.92
N TYR A 46 16.08 -11.30 9.62
CA TYR A 46 14.71 -11.19 9.14
C TYR A 46 13.93 -12.49 9.42
N ASP A 47 14.54 -13.64 9.17
CA ASP A 47 13.92 -14.94 9.42
C ASP A 47 13.63 -15.14 10.92
N GLU A 48 14.59 -14.77 11.79
CA GLU A 48 14.42 -14.81 13.25
C GLU A 48 13.30 -13.88 13.72
N ALA A 49 13.25 -12.64 13.21
CA ALA A 49 12.18 -11.69 13.55
C ALA A 49 10.80 -12.20 13.12
N MET A 50 10.70 -12.82 11.94
CA MET A 50 9.46 -13.41 11.44
C MET A 50 9.01 -14.60 12.30
N HIS A 51 9.95 -15.44 12.74
CA HIS A 51 9.68 -16.54 13.65
C HIS A 51 9.16 -16.05 15.01
N LEU A 52 9.85 -15.11 15.66
CA LEU A 52 9.45 -14.54 16.94
C LEU A 52 8.08 -13.86 16.86
N GLY A 53 7.84 -13.09 15.79
CA GLY A 53 6.55 -12.45 15.55
C GLY A 53 5.41 -13.45 15.35
N GLN A 54 5.68 -14.59 14.71
CA GLN A 54 4.70 -15.66 14.56
C GLN A 54 4.34 -16.29 15.91
N GLU A 55 5.33 -16.63 16.73
CA GLU A 55 5.12 -17.20 18.07
C GLU A 55 4.31 -16.26 18.95
N TYR A 56 4.63 -14.97 18.95
CA TYR A 56 3.88 -13.96 19.68
C TYR A 56 2.41 -13.87 19.23
N ARG A 57 2.14 -13.87 17.91
CA ARG A 57 0.75 -13.86 17.42
C ARG A 57 -0.01 -15.12 17.80
N LYS A 58 0.66 -16.28 17.81
CA LYS A 58 0.06 -17.54 18.25
C LYS A 58 -0.28 -17.49 19.74
N SER A 59 0.60 -16.94 20.58
CA SER A 59 0.36 -16.84 22.02
C SER A 59 -0.84 -15.94 22.37
N LEU A 60 -1.19 -14.99 21.50
CA LEU A 60 -2.35 -14.12 21.66
C LEU A 60 -3.68 -14.73 21.17
N ARG A 61 -3.66 -15.95 20.60
CA ARG A 61 -4.89 -16.58 20.11
C ARG A 61 -5.77 -17.00 21.30
N PRO A 62 -7.05 -16.62 21.34
CA PRO A 62 -7.94 -17.06 22.42
C PRO A 62 -8.05 -18.59 22.40
N GLY A 63 -7.69 -19.24 23.52
CA GLY A 63 -7.71 -20.70 23.68
C GLY A 63 -6.35 -21.38 23.84
N SER A 64 -5.23 -20.66 23.73
CA SER A 64 -3.88 -21.19 24.05
C SER A 64 -3.42 -20.95 25.49
N SER A 65 -4.26 -20.31 26.33
CA SER A 65 -4.13 -20.36 27.78
C SER A 65 -5.03 -21.47 28.31
N GLU A 66 -4.41 -22.59 28.66
CA GLU A 66 -4.98 -23.62 29.52
C GLU A 66 -5.58 -22.94 30.76
N SER A 67 -6.92 -22.82 30.82
CA SER A 67 -7.60 -22.65 32.10
C SER A 67 -7.44 -23.96 32.85
N PRO A 68 -6.79 -24.00 34.03
CA PRO A 68 -6.94 -25.15 34.90
C PRO A 68 -8.39 -25.13 35.36
N ALA A 69 -9.12 -26.19 35.02
CA ALA A 69 -10.46 -26.41 35.53
C ALA A 69 -10.42 -26.44 37.07
N SER A 70 -11.24 -25.60 37.70
CA SER A 70 -11.75 -25.77 39.06
C SER A 70 -13.07 -25.00 39.17
#